data_AF-A0A7R9FDA4-F1
#
_entry.id   AF-A0A7R9FDA4-F1
#
_cell.length_a   1.000
_cell.length_b   1.000
_cell.length_c   1.000
_cell.angle_alpha   90.00
_cell.angle_beta   90.00
_cell.angle_gamma   90.00
#
_symmetry.space_group_name_H-M   'P 1'
#
loop_
_entity.id
_entity.type
_entity.pdbx_description
1 polymer ?
#
loop_
_entity_poly.entity_id
_entity_poly.type
_entity_poly.pdbx_seq_one_letter_code
_entity_poly.pdbx_strand_id
1 'polypeptide(L)'
;MQASESHNTSKSRQGHIAAAVLSNFLPVLKLYDLLYPEKEPLPVPDFNKALCTHQMAMTCIWIHLLKKAQSEHHNIHRPIPHTLKVHHE
;
A
#
# COMPACT_ATOMS: atom_id res chain seq x y z
N MET A 1 34.96 23.95 -21.75
CA MET A 1 33.79 23.26 -22.37
C MET A 1 33.03 22.59 -21.24
N GLN A 2 32.02 23.27 -20.70
CA GLN A 2 31.15 22.72 -19.65
C GLN A 2 30.12 21.82 -20.32
N ALA A 3 30.17 20.51 -20.04
CA ALA A 3 29.07 19.60 -20.33
C ALA A 3 28.29 19.43 -19.02
N SER A 4 27.16 20.12 -18.94
CA SER A 4 26.13 19.96 -17.92
C SER A 4 25.38 18.66 -18.16
N GLU A 5 25.63 17.65 -17.33
CA GLU A 5 24.83 16.44 -17.29
C GLU A 5 23.61 16.65 -16.38
N SER A 6 22.46 16.80 -17.02
CA SER A 6 21.14 16.88 -16.42
C SER A 6 20.81 15.58 -15.70
N HIS A 7 20.94 15.58 -14.37
CA HIS A 7 20.54 14.47 -13.51
C HIS A 7 19.00 14.42 -13.42
N ASN A 8 18.35 13.75 -14.38
CA ASN A 8 16.92 13.48 -14.34
C ASN A 8 16.66 12.30 -13.40
N THR A 9 16.58 12.57 -12.09
CA THR A 9 16.10 11.60 -11.10
C THR A 9 14.61 11.38 -11.28
N SER A 10 14.25 10.39 -12.09
CA SER A 10 13.00 9.64 -11.93
C SER A 10 13.10 8.85 -10.62
N LYS A 11 12.97 9.55 -9.49
CA LYS A 11 12.81 8.92 -8.19
C LYS A 11 11.51 8.12 -8.27
N SER A 12 11.64 6.82 -8.47
CA SER A 12 10.52 5.89 -8.48
C SER A 12 9.76 6.10 -7.18
N ARG A 13 8.44 6.29 -7.26
CA ARG A 13 7.60 6.55 -6.08
C ARG A 13 7.70 5.43 -5.02
N GLN A 14 8.17 4.25 -5.42
CA GLN A 14 8.53 3.13 -4.52
C GLN A 14 9.74 3.42 -3.61
N GLY A 15 10.71 4.23 -4.05
CA GLY A 15 11.92 4.52 -3.28
C GLY A 15 11.67 5.32 -1.99
N HIS A 16 10.61 6.13 -1.94
CA HIS A 16 10.28 6.91 -0.74
C HIS A 16 9.71 6.03 0.38
N ILE A 17 8.95 4.99 0.05
CA ILE A 17 8.36 4.08 1.03
C ILE A 17 9.43 3.14 1.62
N ALA A 18 10.39 2.72 0.80
CA ALA A 18 11.51 1.90 1.27
C ALA A 18 12.37 2.64 2.31
N ALA A 19 12.61 3.95 2.12
CA ALA A 19 13.48 4.76 2.98
C ALA A 19 12.79 5.38 4.22
N ALA A 20 11.46 5.54 4.20
CA ALA A 20 10.71 6.11 5.32
C ALA A 20 10.48 5.06 6.42
N VAL A 21 10.44 5.46 7.69
CA VAL A 21 10.13 4.57 8.82
C VAL A 21 8.67 4.12 8.74
N LEU A 22 8.35 2.88 9.13
CA LEU A 22 6.98 2.35 9.13
C LEU A 22 5.94 3.27 9.80
N SER A 23 6.32 3.97 10.87
CA SER A 23 5.45 4.88 11.62
C SER A 23 4.82 5.97 10.74
N ASN A 24 5.50 6.40 9.67
CA ASN A 24 4.98 7.40 8.73
C ASN A 24 3.74 6.92 7.96
N PHE A 25 3.51 5.61 7.89
CA PHE A 25 2.43 5.01 7.12
C PHE A 25 1.30 4.45 7.99
N LEU A 26 1.47 4.37 9.31
CA LEU A 26 0.41 3.94 10.24
C LEU A 26 -0.88 4.77 10.14
N PRO A 27 -0.88 6.09 9.82
CA PRO A 27 -2.12 6.83 9.58
C PRO A 27 -3.02 6.23 8.49
N VAL A 28 -2.45 5.49 7.53
CA VAL A 28 -3.21 4.81 6.48
C VAL A 28 -4.13 3.73 7.04
N LEU A 29 -3.76 3.09 8.16
CA LEU A 29 -4.63 2.11 8.82
C LEU A 29 -5.88 2.77 9.42
N LYS A 30 -5.74 3.99 9.95
CA LYS A 30 -6.89 4.80 10.41
C LYS A 30 -7.74 5.28 9.25
N LEU A 31 -7.11 5.64 8.13
CA LEU A 31 -7.84 6.04 6.92
C LEU A 31 -8.68 4.88 6.37
N TYR A 32 -8.13 3.65 6.38
CA TYR A 32 -8.91 2.46 6.05
C TYR A 32 -10.17 2.33 6.93
N ASP A 33 -10.04 2.48 8.25
CA ASP A 33 -11.18 2.35 9.18
C ASP A 33 -12.28 3.39 8.89
N LEU A 34 -11.90 4.57 8.38
CA LEU A 34 -12.82 5.62 8.00
C LEU A 34 -13.51 5.36 6.65
N LEU A 35 -12.75 4.87 5.66
CA LEU A 35 -13.22 4.72 4.29
C LEU A 35 -13.95 3.41 4.03
N TYR A 36 -13.71 2.37 4.84
CA TYR A 36 -14.29 1.04 4.69
C TYR A 36 -15.07 0.65 5.96
N PRO A 37 -16.26 1.23 6.18
CA PRO A 37 -17.10 0.92 7.33
C PRO A 37 -17.79 -0.45 7.23
N GLU A 38 -17.68 -1.10 6.07
CA GLU A 38 -18.34 -2.36 5.77
C GLU A 38 -17.82 -3.51 6.64
N LYS A 39 -18.68 -4.49 6.88
CA LYS A 39 -18.33 -5.70 7.66
C LYS A 39 -18.15 -6.93 6.78
N GLU A 40 -18.53 -6.84 5.51
CA GLU A 40 -18.47 -7.94 4.54
C GLU A 40 -17.23 -7.81 3.64
N PRO A 41 -16.77 -8.90 3.02
CA PRO A 41 -15.72 -8.85 2.01
C PRO A 41 -16.09 -7.99 0.80
N LEU A 42 -15.17 -7.16 0.35
CA LEU A 42 -15.32 -6.41 -0.91
C LEU A 42 -15.43 -7.40 -2.08
N PRO A 43 -16.30 -7.13 -3.06
CA PRO A 43 -16.44 -7.98 -4.24
C PRO A 43 -15.13 -8.00 -5.05
N VAL A 44 -14.80 -9.13 -5.67
CA VAL A 44 -13.66 -9.24 -6.58
C VAL A 44 -13.85 -8.29 -7.76
N PRO A 45 -12.88 -7.43 -8.08
CA PRO A 45 -13.01 -6.51 -9.20
C PRO A 45 -12.89 -7.23 -10.55
N ASP A 46 -13.48 -6.65 -11.59
CA ASP A 46 -13.28 -7.10 -12.97
C ASP A 46 -11.88 -6.74 -13.44
N PHE A 47 -11.01 -7.74 -13.58
CA PHE A 47 -9.60 -7.58 -13.96
C PHE A 47 -9.38 -7.05 -15.38
N ASN A 48 -10.40 -7.03 -16.23
CA ASN A 48 -10.31 -6.46 -17.58
C ASN A 48 -10.49 -4.93 -17.59
N LYS A 49 -10.89 -4.32 -16.47
CA LYS A 49 -11.09 -2.89 -16.34
C LYS A 49 -9.92 -2.24 -15.61
N ALA A 50 -9.41 -1.13 -16.13
CA ALA A 50 -8.35 -0.36 -15.47
C ALA A 50 -8.71 0.10 -14.04
N LEU A 51 -10.01 0.21 -13.72
CA LEU A 51 -10.49 0.54 -12.38
C LEU A 51 -10.12 -0.53 -11.33
N CYS A 52 -9.85 -1.78 -11.73
CA CYS A 52 -9.50 -2.86 -10.83
C CYS A 52 -8.26 -2.52 -9.98
N THR A 53 -7.30 -1.76 -10.51
CA THR A 53 -6.12 -1.33 -9.76
C THR A 53 -6.48 -0.43 -8.59
N HIS A 54 -7.47 0.46 -8.75
CA HIS A 54 -7.96 1.29 -7.65
C HIS A 54 -8.70 0.45 -6.61
N GLN A 55 -9.50 -0.53 -7.05
CA GLN A 55 -10.25 -1.41 -6.16
C GLN A 55 -9.32 -2.32 -5.34
N MET A 56 -8.22 -2.80 -5.93
CA MET A 56 -7.20 -3.60 -5.25
C MET A 56 -6.22 -2.76 -4.42
N ALA A 57 -6.20 -1.43 -4.58
CA ALA A 57 -5.15 -0.57 -4.03
C ALA A 57 -5.00 -0.72 -2.51
N MET A 58 -6.09 -0.80 -1.76
CA MET A 58 -6.03 -0.93 -0.31
C MET A 58 -5.45 -2.27 0.15
N THR A 59 -5.81 -3.37 -0.50
CA THR A 59 -5.21 -4.69 -0.26
C THR A 59 -3.72 -4.66 -0.57
N CYS A 60 -3.33 -4.05 -1.70
CA CYS A 60 -1.92 -3.88 -2.05
C CYS A 60 -1.17 -3.04 -0.99
N ILE A 61 -1.71 -1.90 -0.56
CA ILE A 61 -1.11 -1.06 0.47
C ILE A 61 -0.93 -1.85 1.77
N TRP A 62 -1.95 -2.60 2.19
CA TRP A 62 -1.89 -3.41 3.40
C TRP A 62 -0.76 -4.45 3.36
N ILE A 63 -0.65 -5.19 2.24
CA ILE A 63 0.43 -6.17 2.03
C ILE A 63 1.80 -5.50 2.12
N HIS A 64 1.97 -4.31 1.54
CA HIS A 64 3.24 -3.58 1.61
C HIS A 64 3.59 -3.14 3.03
N LEU A 65 2.60 -2.70 3.82
CA LEU A 65 2.82 -2.34 5.22
C LEU A 65 3.23 -3.55 6.07
N LEU A 66 2.58 -4.70 5.89
CA LEU A 66 2.94 -5.93 6.60
C LEU A 66 4.36 -6.39 6.25
N LYS A 67 4.71 -6.40 4.96
CA LYS A 67 6.07 -6.73 4.50
C LYS A 67 7.11 -5.76 5.05
N LYS A 68 6.80 -4.45 5.08
CA LYS A 68 7.68 -3.43 5.65
C LYS A 68 7.90 -3.64 7.15
N ALA A 69 6.84 -3.92 7.90
CA ALA A 69 6.95 -4.22 9.33
C ALA A 69 7.84 -5.43 9.59
N GLN A 70 7.66 -6.51 8.83
CA GLN A 70 8.53 -7.68 8.89
C GLN A 70 10.00 -7.33 8.62
N SER A 71 10.28 -6.52 7.59
CA SER A 71 11.65 -6.09 7.27
C SER A 71 12.31 -5.20 8.33
N GLU A 72 11.50 -4.45 9.10
CA GLU A 72 11.98 -3.58 10.16
C GLU A 72 11.98 -4.28 11.53
N HIS A 73 11.68 -5.58 11.61
CA HIS A 73 11.46 -6.33 12.86
C HIS A 73 10.38 -5.71 13.78
N HIS A 74 9.45 -4.98 13.19
CA HIS A 74 8.28 -4.42 13.87
C HIS A 74 7.08 -5.34 13.65
N ASN A 75 6.17 -5.38 14.63
CA ASN A 75 4.94 -6.13 14.48
C ASN A 75 3.75 -5.16 14.37
N ILE A 76 3.12 -5.13 13.20
CA ILE A 76 1.79 -4.52 13.09
C ILE A 76 0.83 -5.55 13.66
N HIS A 77 0.35 -5.33 14.88
CA HIS A 77 -0.65 -6.19 15.55
C HIS A 77 -2.04 -6.17 14.88
N ARG A 78 -2.11 -5.87 13.59
CA ARG A 78 -3.33 -5.76 12.80
C ARG A 78 -3.28 -6.80 11.68
N PRO A 79 -4.09 -7.87 11.75
CA PRO A 79 -4.19 -8.82 10.65
C PRO A 79 -4.84 -8.16 9.44
N ILE A 80 -4.86 -8.87 8.32
CA ILE A 80 -5.61 -8.43 7.13
C ILE A 80 -7.10 -8.35 7.52
N PRO A 81 -7.77 -7.22 7.27
CA PRO A 81 -9.17 -7.05 7.63
C PRO A 81 -10.07 -8.01 6.86
N HIS A 82 -11.19 -8.38 7.46
CA HIS A 82 -12.17 -9.25 6.82
C HIS A 82 -12.67 -8.68 5.49
N THR A 83 -12.85 -7.36 5.39
CA THR A 83 -13.31 -6.73 4.15
C THR A 83 -12.34 -6.88 2.98
N LEU A 84 -11.04 -7.09 3.25
CA LEU A 84 -10.00 -7.25 2.22
C LEU A 84 -9.64 -8.71 1.97
N LYS A 85 -10.24 -9.66 2.71
CA LYS A 85 -9.86 -11.07 2.72
C LYS A 85 -9.90 -11.69 1.32
N VAL A 86 -10.99 -11.46 0.59
CA VAL A 86 -11.21 -12.03 -0.75
C VAL A 86 -10.25 -11.45 -1.81
N HIS A 87 -9.75 -10.23 -1.62
CA HIS A 87 -8.74 -9.65 -2.52
C HIS A 87 -7.31 -10.11 -2.21
N HIS A 88 -7.09 -10.68 -1.02
CA HIS A 88 -5.78 -11.14 -0.57
C HIS A 88 -5.53 -12.63 -0.86
N GLU A 89 -6.59 -13.45 -0.86
CA GLU A 89 -6.56 -14.88 -1.19
C GLU A 89 -6.27 -15.14 -2.67
#